data_AF-A0ABD6SI91-F1
#
_entry.id   AF-A0ABD6SI91-F1
#
_cell.length_a   1.000
_cell.length_b   1.000
_cell.length_c   1.000
_cell.angle_alpha   90.00
_cell.angle_beta   90.00
_cell.angle_gamma   90.00
#
_symmetry.space_group_name_H-M   'P 1'
#
loop_
_entity.id
_entity.type
_entity.pdbx_description
1 polymer ?
#
loop_
_entity_poly.entity_id
_entity_poly.type
_entity_poly.pdbx_seq_one_letter_code
_entity_poly.pdbx_strand_id
1 'polypeptide(L)'
;MSSSITINDQKYNWMEISRGNNRGMRFNPGQHQYIFTPNPHNDKWYNKNQMTFYALAAKQVEAKGNSGRWTTDNWPSSINNIDIHGITYKLQ
;
A
#
# COMPACT_ATOMS: atom_id res chain seq x y z
N MET A 1 -2.12 8.35 -14.48
CA MET A 1 -1.98 9.21 -13.29
C MET A 1 -0.76 8.74 -12.51
N SER A 2 0.18 9.63 -12.19
CA SER A 2 1.27 9.35 -11.26
C SER A 2 0.81 9.66 -9.84
N SER A 3 0.44 8.63 -9.09
CA SER A 3 0.01 8.82 -7.71
C SER A 3 1.21 8.63 -6.76
N SER A 4 1.36 9.54 -5.82
CA SER A 4 2.48 9.55 -4.87
C SER A 4 2.02 9.86 -3.45
N ILE A 5 2.82 9.45 -2.47
CA ILE A 5 2.71 9.83 -1.05
C ILE A 5 4.04 10.40 -0.56
N THR A 6 4.02 11.11 0.56
CA THR A 6 5.23 11.64 1.20
C THR A 6 5.42 11.03 2.58
N ILE A 7 6.49 10.26 2.74
CA ILE A 7 6.87 9.63 4.00
C ILE A 7 8.20 10.22 4.45
N ASN A 8 8.21 10.82 5.65
CA ASN A 8 9.39 11.41 6.26
C ASN A 8 10.12 12.35 5.30
N ASP A 9 9.35 13.32 4.75
CA ASP A 9 9.79 14.31 3.77
C ASP A 9 10.27 13.77 2.41
N GLN A 10 10.17 12.45 2.20
CA GLN A 10 10.56 11.81 0.95
C GLN A 10 9.34 11.37 0.14
N LYS A 11 9.33 11.72 -1.14
CA LYS A 11 8.26 11.38 -2.07
C LYS A 11 8.41 9.95 -2.58
N TYR A 12 7.36 9.16 -2.46
CA TYR A 12 7.26 7.82 -3.01
C TYR A 12 6.14 7.74 -4.03
N ASN A 13 6.47 7.34 -5.25
CA ASN A 13 5.49 6.95 -6.25
C ASN A 13 5.01 5.54 -5.94
N TRP A 14 3.70 5.31 -6.06
CA TRP A 14 3.14 4.01 -5.82
C TRP A 14 2.39 3.47 -7.04
N MET A 15 2.33 2.15 -7.12
CA MET A 15 1.59 1.47 -8.18
C MET A 15 1.10 0.11 -7.71
N GLU A 16 0.01 -0.34 -8.33
CA GLU A 16 -0.43 -1.72 -8.23
C GLU A 16 0.63 -2.67 -8.78
N ILE A 17 0.80 -3.81 -8.10
CA ILE A 17 1.49 -4.98 -8.60
C ILE A 17 0.60 -6.21 -8.43
N SER A 18 0.91 -7.27 -9.17
CA SER A 18 0.23 -8.56 -9.05
C SER A 18 1.25 -9.67 -8.89
N ARG A 19 0.98 -10.63 -8.00
CA ARG A 19 1.83 -11.80 -7.76
C ARG A 19 0.96 -13.05 -7.79
N GLY A 20 0.98 -13.73 -8.94
CA GLY A 20 -0.01 -14.77 -9.25
C GLY A 20 -1.42 -14.17 -9.23
N ASN A 21 -2.30 -14.74 -8.42
CA ASN A 21 -3.69 -14.31 -8.30
C ASN A 21 -3.92 -13.23 -7.22
N ASN A 22 -2.88 -12.81 -6.49
CA ASN A 22 -3.01 -11.82 -5.42
C ASN A 22 -2.55 -10.44 -5.88
N ARG A 23 -3.19 -9.41 -5.31
CA ARG A 23 -2.93 -8.00 -5.57
C ARG A 23 -1.96 -7.44 -4.54
N GLY A 24 -1.19 -6.45 -4.95
CA GLY A 24 -0.14 -5.85 -4.15
C GLY A 24 0.13 -4.41 -4.55
N MET A 25 1.05 -3.79 -3.83
CA MET A 25 1.46 -2.42 -4.03
C MET A 25 2.97 -2.29 -3.97
N ARG A 26 3.53 -1.49 -4.87
CA ARG A 26 4.94 -1.11 -4.87
C ARG A 26 5.10 0.37 -4.59
N PHE A 27 6.11 0.74 -3.80
CA PHE A 27 6.55 2.11 -3.54
C PHE A 27 7.99 2.31 -4.03
N ASN A 28 8.23 3.44 -4.72
CA ASN A 28 9.54 3.82 -5.27
C ASN A 28 9.87 5.27 -4.87
N PRO A 29 11.11 5.59 -4.47
CA PRO A 29 12.35 4.79 -4.56
C PRO A 29 12.41 3.62 -3.55
N GLY A 30 13.39 2.72 -3.72
CA GLY A 30 13.64 1.57 -2.83
C GLY A 30 12.94 0.25 -3.20
N GLN A 31 12.05 0.27 -4.20
CA GLN A 31 11.34 -0.93 -4.70
C GLN A 31 10.60 -1.73 -3.62
N HIS A 32 10.03 -1.07 -2.62
CA HIS A 32 9.28 -1.72 -1.55
C HIS A 32 7.99 -2.32 -2.10
N GLN A 33 7.90 -3.65 -2.10
CA GLN A 33 6.79 -4.40 -2.68
C GLN A 33 6.07 -5.19 -1.60
N TYR A 34 4.75 -5.09 -1.60
CA TYR A 34 3.90 -5.77 -0.64
C TYR A 34 2.69 -6.39 -1.32
N ILE A 35 2.23 -7.50 -0.79
CA ILE A 35 1.01 -8.19 -1.18
C ILE A 35 -0.03 -8.02 -0.09
N PHE A 36 -1.27 -7.75 -0.49
CA PHE A 36 -2.37 -7.60 0.44
C PHE A 36 -2.84 -8.96 0.96
N THR A 37 -3.09 -9.04 2.26
CA THR A 37 -3.72 -10.18 2.94
C THR A 37 -4.81 -9.65 3.87
N PRO A 38 -6.09 -9.98 3.66
CA PRO A 38 -6.64 -10.88 2.63
C PRO A 38 -6.48 -10.34 1.20
N ASN A 39 -6.66 -11.19 0.18
CA ASN A 39 -6.59 -10.78 -1.23
C ASN A 39 -7.78 -9.87 -1.58
N PRO A 40 -7.56 -8.59 -1.94
CA PRO A 40 -8.65 -7.66 -2.22
C PRO A 40 -9.39 -8.01 -3.51
N HIS A 41 -8.82 -8.82 -4.42
CA HIS A 41 -9.51 -9.25 -5.62
C HIS A 41 -10.78 -10.08 -5.34
N ASN A 42 -10.86 -10.69 -4.16
CA ASN A 42 -12.04 -11.44 -3.72
C ASN A 42 -13.20 -10.53 -3.28
N ASP A 43 -12.97 -9.23 -3.13
CA ASP A 43 -13.99 -8.25 -2.75
C ASP A 43 -14.62 -7.57 -3.99
N LYS A 44 -15.96 -7.58 -4.03
CA LYS A 44 -16.74 -6.92 -5.09
C LYS A 44 -16.56 -5.41 -5.07
N TRP A 45 -16.40 -4.79 -3.89
CA TRP A 45 -16.18 -3.35 -3.80
C TRP A 45 -14.83 -2.98 -4.42
N TYR A 46 -13.76 -3.69 -4.04
CA TYR A 46 -12.43 -3.52 -4.67
C TYR A 46 -12.52 -3.59 -6.20
N ASN A 47 -13.17 -4.61 -6.76
CA ASN A 47 -13.24 -4.82 -8.20
C ASN A 47 -13.88 -3.65 -8.96
N LYS A 48 -14.74 -2.86 -8.32
CA LYS A 48 -15.34 -1.64 -8.89
C LYS A 48 -14.58 -0.36 -8.55
N ASN A 49 -13.70 -0.39 -7.54
CA ASN A 49 -13.08 0.80 -6.94
C ASN A 49 -11.55 0.68 -6.81
N GLN A 50 -10.89 -0.06 -7.71
CA GLN A 50 -9.46 -0.40 -7.58
C GLN A 50 -8.57 0.83 -7.35
N MET A 51 -8.74 1.88 -8.16
CA MET A 51 -7.95 3.11 -8.02
C MET A 51 -8.14 3.77 -6.64
N THR A 52 -9.38 3.83 -6.16
CA THR A 52 -9.73 4.35 -4.84
C THR A 52 -9.14 3.48 -3.72
N PHE A 53 -9.20 2.15 -3.87
CA PHE A 53 -8.59 1.21 -2.92
C PHE A 53 -7.09 1.49 -2.75
N TYR A 54 -6.33 1.57 -3.85
CA TYR A 54 -4.90 1.83 -3.77
C TYR A 54 -4.58 3.21 -3.20
N ALA A 55 -5.38 4.23 -3.53
CA ALA A 55 -5.20 5.57 -2.94
C ALA A 55 -5.43 5.57 -1.42
N LEU A 56 -6.43 4.83 -0.93
CA LEU A 56 -6.67 4.66 0.51
C LEU A 56 -5.57 3.85 1.19
N ALA A 57 -5.12 2.76 0.56
CA ALA A 57 -3.98 1.97 1.03
C ALA A 57 -2.72 2.84 1.18
N ALA A 58 -2.40 3.64 0.15
CA ALA A 58 -1.25 4.53 0.15
C ALA A 58 -1.30 5.54 1.30
N LYS A 59 -2.46 6.15 1.57
CA LYS A 59 -2.64 7.10 2.68
C LYS A 59 -2.45 6.44 4.05
N GLN A 60 -2.92 5.21 4.23
CA GLN A 60 -2.69 4.45 5.47
C GLN A 60 -1.20 4.12 5.66
N VAL A 61 -0.51 3.74 4.57
CA VAL A 61 0.94 3.52 4.57
C VAL A 61 1.70 4.82 4.87
N GLU A 62 1.27 5.94 4.28
CA GLU A 62 1.84 7.27 4.53
C GLU A 62 1.79 7.65 6.01
N ALA A 63 0.62 7.51 6.64
CA ALA A 63 0.46 7.82 8.06
C ALA A 63 1.37 6.97 8.95
N LYS A 64 1.44 5.66 8.67
CA LYS A 64 2.32 4.73 9.41
C LYS A 64 3.80 5.02 9.18
N GLY A 65 4.18 5.30 7.93
CA GLY A 65 5.55 5.63 7.56
C GLY A 65 6.02 6.93 8.21
N ASN A 66 5.16 7.95 8.25
CA ASN A 66 5.45 9.19 8.95
C ASN A 66 5.58 8.98 10.46
N SER A 67 4.66 8.23 11.07
CA SER A 67 4.75 7.91 12.51
C SER A 67 5.98 7.07 12.86
N GLY A 68 6.37 6.14 11.98
CA GLY A 68 7.55 5.29 12.14
C GLY A 68 8.85 5.92 11.64
N ARG A 69 8.79 7.15 11.09
CA ARG A 69 9.91 7.87 10.47
C ARG A 69 10.66 7.01 9.45
N TRP A 70 9.94 6.35 8.56
CA TRP A 70 10.55 5.48 7.58
C TRP A 70 11.40 6.29 6.58
N THR A 71 12.60 5.80 6.30
CA THR A 71 13.50 6.20 5.24
C THR A 71 13.45 5.16 4.14
N THR A 72 14.15 5.37 3.02
CA THR A 72 14.19 4.37 1.94
C THR A 72 14.73 3.02 2.40
N ASP A 73 15.58 2.96 3.43
CA ASP A 73 16.30 1.73 3.79
C ASP A 73 15.69 0.97 4.97
N ASN A 74 14.67 1.51 5.63
CA ASN A 74 14.13 0.95 6.88
C ASN A 74 12.63 0.60 6.82
N TRP A 75 12.05 0.48 5.63
CA TRP A 75 10.68 0.01 5.48
C TRP A 75 10.52 -1.36 6.14
N PRO A 76 9.46 -1.58 6.93
CA PRO A 76 9.26 -2.86 7.60
C PRO A 76 8.93 -3.94 6.57
N SER A 77 9.27 -5.19 6.88
CA SER A 77 8.90 -6.35 6.06
C SER A 77 7.40 -6.60 6.00
N SER A 78 6.63 -6.04 6.95
CA SER A 78 5.17 -6.05 6.88
C SER A 78 4.56 -4.81 7.51
N ILE A 79 3.40 -4.40 6.99
CA ILE A 79 2.64 -3.25 7.46
C ILE A 79 1.24 -3.75 7.86
N ASN A 80 0.94 -3.70 9.15
CA ASN A 80 -0.31 -4.18 9.72
C ASN A 80 -1.34 -3.05 9.86
N ASN A 81 -2.61 -3.42 10.03
CA ASN A 81 -3.72 -2.51 10.31
C ASN A 81 -3.90 -1.45 9.21
N ILE A 82 -3.97 -1.89 7.96
CA ILE A 82 -4.33 -1.06 6.81
C ILE A 82 -5.84 -1.20 6.57
N ASP A 83 -6.61 -0.23 7.06
CA ASP A 83 -8.07 -0.29 7.01
C ASP A 83 -8.61 0.40 5.77
N ILE A 84 -9.32 -0.36 4.94
CA ILE A 84 -9.92 0.10 3.69
C ILE A 84 -11.32 -0.47 3.60
N HIS A 85 -12.32 0.42 3.54
CA HIS A 85 -13.73 0.04 3.37
C HIS A 85 -14.23 -1.02 4.37
N GLY A 86 -13.83 -0.90 5.64
CA GLY A 86 -14.24 -1.83 6.70
C GLY A 86 -13.53 -3.17 6.73
N ILE A 87 -12.52 -3.37 5.87
CA ILE A 87 -11.65 -4.56 5.88
C ILE A 87 -10.25 -4.13 6.31
N THR A 88 -9.68 -4.84 7.28
CA THR A 88 -8.31 -4.66 7.74
C THR A 88 -7.37 -5.56 6.94
N TYR A 89 -6.37 -4.96 6.31
CA TYR A 89 -5.35 -5.65 5.54
C TYR A 89 -3.99 -5.63 6.25
N LYS A 90 -3.20 -6.67 5.96
CA LYS A 90 -1.75 -6.72 6.12
C LYS A 90 -1.07 -6.63 4.76
N LEU A 91 -0.01 -5.85 4.68
CA LEU A 91 0.91 -5.78 3.53
C LEU A 91 2.17 -6.55 3.90
N GLN A 92 2.60 -7.53 3.08
CA GLN A 92 3.76 -8.40 3.32
C GLN A 92 4.40 -8.93 2.04
#